data_AF-A0A953ZWR2-F1
#
_entry.id   AF-A0A953ZWR2-F1
#
_cell.length_a   1.000
_cell.length_b   1.000
_cell.length_c   1.000
_cell.angle_alpha   90.00
_cell.angle_beta   90.00
_cell.angle_gamma   90.00
#
_symmetry.space_group_name_H-M   'P 1'
#
loop_
_entity.id
_entity.type
_entity.pdbx_description
1 polymer ?
#
loop_
_entity_poly.entity_id
_entity_poly.type
_entity_poly.pdbx_seq_one_letter_code
_entity_poly.pdbx_strand_id
1 'polypeptide(L)'
;MDHNNSADERRGTVRRRRLLFGARAALIAFSAAAVPAQLPGPGSGGIDPFATTVQAADARIAADGATTITVTPRLGGGVLAGPGLTVVLSTTAGVLAGSVSDQGDGTYTQVLQASSGPAQAQIRASVGGAPMFQFAFVDILPFSRATSTVRVAPTEVTAGAPATVTVTLRDPAGNAVGSGLSVVLNVSLGALSGTVADHGDGSFTQDIATSAPGTAEVTATVEGIELSDEATLTILPQRTGNVVGVRADTSIVLFETIQQAVDAAPTVGLVKILVAPGVYEEVVSIRGQRGLQLEAMPASLTVIRGLRVTRSHDIQVVGFSIEPSGRCCRAVRVRCSSDVVLRDVRVVGAPCPLPARHHVLRCHNVHWCCAARRR
;
A
#
# COMPACT_ATOMS: atom_id res chain seq x y z
N MET A 1 -24.17 73.09 -19.34
CA MET A 1 -23.60 74.29 -18.67
C MET A 1 -23.00 73.81 -17.39
N ASP A 2 -21.69 73.96 -17.35
CA ASP A 2 -20.73 73.42 -16.40
C ASP A 2 -20.89 74.01 -15.00
N HIS A 3 -20.43 73.29 -13.98
CA HIS A 3 -19.20 73.67 -13.26
C HIS A 3 -18.70 72.58 -12.28
N ASN A 4 -17.41 72.30 -12.44
CA ASN A 4 -16.51 71.56 -11.56
C ASN A 4 -16.50 72.11 -10.13
N ASN A 5 -16.27 71.24 -9.14
CA ASN A 5 -15.06 71.39 -8.33
C ASN A 5 -14.57 70.06 -7.73
N SER A 6 -13.24 70.00 -7.63
CA SER A 6 -12.35 68.89 -7.33
C SER A 6 -12.11 68.70 -5.83
N ALA A 7 -11.81 67.45 -5.43
CA ALA A 7 -10.82 67.02 -4.42
C ALA A 7 -11.33 65.81 -3.60
N ASP A 8 -10.66 64.66 -3.69
CA ASP A 8 -9.72 64.20 -2.64
C ASP A 8 -9.13 62.82 -3.02
N GLU A 9 -7.82 62.74 -2.94
CA GLU A 9 -6.98 61.59 -3.27
C GLU A 9 -6.97 60.58 -2.12
N ARG A 10 -7.24 59.29 -2.36
CA ARG A 10 -6.56 58.20 -1.63
C ARG A 10 -6.32 56.97 -2.52
N ARG A 11 -5.20 56.98 -3.23
CA ARG A 11 -4.57 55.76 -3.80
C ARG A 11 -4.03 54.89 -2.66
N GLY A 12 -4.79 53.86 -2.29
CA GLY A 12 -4.30 52.79 -1.42
C GLY A 12 -3.20 51.98 -2.11
N THR A 13 -1.95 52.22 -1.73
CA THR A 13 -0.79 51.47 -2.23
C THR A 13 -0.74 50.10 -1.55
N VAL A 14 -1.06 49.03 -2.28
CA VAL A 14 -0.87 47.65 -1.81
C VAL A 14 0.63 47.35 -1.82
N ARG A 15 1.30 47.55 -0.67
CA ARG A 15 2.67 47.08 -0.44
C ARG A 15 2.67 45.56 -0.41
N ARG A 16 3.04 44.92 -1.53
CA ARG A 16 3.48 43.52 -1.53
C ARG A 16 4.75 43.41 -0.70
N ARG A 17 4.63 42.95 0.55
CA ARG A 17 5.77 42.50 1.37
C ARG A 17 6.35 41.24 0.70
N ARG A 18 7.43 41.41 -0.07
CA ARG A 18 8.35 40.31 -0.38
C ARG A 18 9.00 39.89 0.95
N LEU A 19 8.62 38.72 1.49
CA LEU A 19 9.44 38.04 2.49
C LEU A 19 10.74 37.62 1.80
N LEU A 20 11.81 38.38 2.01
CA LEU A 20 13.17 37.92 1.76
C LEU A 20 13.53 36.93 2.87
N PHE A 21 13.46 35.63 2.58
CA PHE A 21 14.17 34.63 3.37
C PHE A 21 15.67 34.84 3.11
N GLY A 22 16.34 35.52 4.05
CA GLY A 22 17.78 35.70 4.04
C GLY A 22 18.46 34.37 4.37
N ALA A 23 18.80 33.59 3.35
CA ALA A 23 19.82 32.56 3.49
C ALA A 23 21.16 33.27 3.73
N ARG A 24 21.60 33.30 4.99
CA ARG A 24 22.96 33.70 5.35
C ARG A 24 23.92 32.60 4.87
N ALA A 25 24.35 32.68 3.62
CA ALA A 25 25.54 31.98 3.16
C ALA A 25 26.74 32.58 3.88
N ALA A 26 27.30 31.85 4.85
CA ALA A 26 28.58 32.18 5.44
C ALA A 26 29.65 31.95 4.36
N LEU A 27 30.07 33.03 3.70
CA LEU A 27 31.17 33.03 2.76
C LEU A 27 32.47 32.87 3.56
N ILE A 28 32.92 31.63 3.76
CA ILE A 28 34.28 31.36 4.25
C ILE A 28 35.21 31.70 3.09
N ALA A 29 35.84 32.88 3.14
CA ALA A 29 36.91 33.25 2.23
C ALA A 29 38.13 32.38 2.53
N PHE A 30 38.35 31.33 1.74
CA PHE A 30 39.63 30.64 1.69
C PHE A 30 40.62 31.53 0.92
N SER A 31 41.68 32.00 1.59
CA SER A 31 42.85 32.52 0.88
C SER A 31 43.59 31.33 0.28
N ALA A 32 43.25 30.98 -0.95
CA ALA A 32 44.06 30.06 -1.74
C ALA A 32 45.36 30.79 -2.11
N ALA A 33 46.44 30.51 -1.39
CA ALA A 33 47.76 30.73 -1.92
C ALA A 33 47.88 29.83 -3.15
N ALA A 34 47.73 30.42 -4.34
CA ALA A 34 47.91 29.73 -5.60
C ALA A 34 49.38 29.34 -5.72
N VAL A 35 49.73 28.14 -5.29
CA VAL A 35 50.94 27.47 -5.75
C VAL A 35 50.69 27.17 -7.23
N PRO A 36 51.55 27.61 -8.16
CA PRO A 36 51.34 27.30 -9.58
C PRO A 36 51.34 25.78 -9.75
N ALA A 37 50.22 25.24 -10.21
CA ALA A 37 50.12 23.86 -10.64
C ALA A 37 51.07 23.68 -11.84
N GLN A 38 52.24 23.11 -11.59
CA GLN A 38 53.10 22.59 -12.65
C GLN A 38 52.33 21.46 -13.32
N LEU A 39 51.95 21.64 -14.60
CA LEU A 39 51.40 20.55 -15.41
C LEU A 39 52.53 19.51 -15.60
N PRO A 40 52.40 18.27 -15.08
CA PRO A 40 53.37 17.23 -15.41
C PRO A 40 53.21 16.89 -16.90
N GLY A 41 54.28 17.08 -17.67
CA GLY A 41 54.33 16.74 -19.09
C GLY A 41 54.17 15.24 -19.33
N PRO A 42 53.86 14.82 -20.57
CA PRO A 42 53.65 13.41 -20.89
C PRO A 42 55.01 12.71 -20.86
N GLY A 43 55.24 11.84 -19.87
CA GLY A 43 56.42 10.96 -19.87
C GLY A 43 57.17 10.73 -18.55
N SER A 44 56.61 11.05 -17.38
CA SER A 44 57.15 10.56 -16.10
C SER A 44 56.04 9.86 -15.33
N GLY A 45 56.34 8.75 -14.63
CA GLY A 45 55.38 7.83 -13.99
C GLY A 45 54.56 8.40 -12.83
N GLY A 46 53.96 9.57 -13.01
CA GLY A 46 53.02 10.21 -12.10
C GLY A 46 51.57 9.87 -12.42
N ILE A 47 50.69 10.20 -11.48
CA ILE A 47 49.24 10.04 -11.60
C ILE A 47 48.71 10.97 -12.71
N ASP A 48 47.90 10.41 -13.60
CA ASP A 48 47.16 11.11 -14.63
C ASP A 48 45.81 11.59 -14.06
N PRO A 49 45.59 12.91 -13.90
CA PRO A 49 44.37 13.46 -13.32
C PRO A 49 43.14 13.36 -14.23
N PHE A 50 43.33 13.08 -15.53
CA PHE A 50 42.25 12.88 -16.48
C PHE A 50 41.84 11.42 -16.59
N ALA A 51 42.78 10.49 -16.40
CA ALA A 51 42.50 9.04 -16.43
C ALA A 51 42.05 8.48 -15.08
N THR A 52 42.39 9.14 -13.97
CA THR A 52 41.95 8.72 -12.62
C THR A 52 40.44 8.91 -12.46
N THR A 53 39.75 7.85 -12.03
CA THR A 53 38.28 7.87 -11.88
C THR A 53 37.87 8.07 -10.43
N VAL A 54 36.75 8.77 -10.22
CA VAL A 54 36.06 8.89 -8.93
C VAL A 54 34.61 8.45 -9.16
N GLN A 55 34.15 7.45 -8.42
CA GLN A 55 32.82 6.87 -8.61
C GLN A 55 32.15 6.66 -7.26
N ALA A 56 30.85 6.93 -7.20
CA ALA A 56 30.00 6.49 -6.09
C ALA A 56 29.36 5.14 -6.44
N ALA A 57 29.25 4.24 -5.47
CA ALA A 57 28.53 2.98 -5.63
C ALA A 57 27.06 3.24 -5.98
N ASP A 58 26.45 4.20 -5.27
CA ASP A 58 25.08 4.67 -5.51
C ASP A 58 25.11 6.15 -5.88
N ALA A 59 24.53 6.49 -7.03
CA ALA A 59 24.39 7.87 -7.45
C ALA A 59 23.27 8.61 -6.67
N ARG A 60 22.45 7.89 -5.90
CA ARG A 60 21.34 8.44 -5.11
C ARG A 60 21.26 7.76 -3.75
N ILE A 61 21.05 8.56 -2.71
CA ILE A 61 20.85 8.07 -1.34
C ILE A 61 19.73 8.86 -0.65
N ALA A 62 19.06 8.24 0.31
CA ALA A 62 18.14 8.93 1.23
C ALA A 62 18.91 9.85 2.19
N ALA A 63 18.22 10.75 2.89
CA ALA A 63 18.81 11.71 3.84
C ALA A 63 19.45 11.05 5.08
N ASP A 64 19.14 9.77 5.35
CA ASP A 64 19.76 8.92 6.37
C ASP A 64 20.67 7.83 5.76
N GLY A 65 20.89 7.88 4.45
CA GLY A 65 21.68 6.91 3.71
C GLY A 65 23.18 7.21 3.72
N ALA A 66 23.93 6.26 3.17
CA ALA A 66 25.35 6.40 2.91
C ALA A 66 25.70 5.63 1.63
N THR A 67 26.78 6.03 0.97
CA THR A 67 27.33 5.30 -0.18
C THR A 67 28.85 5.27 -0.15
N THR A 68 29.45 4.27 -0.80
CA THR A 68 30.90 4.16 -0.88
C THR A 68 31.41 4.92 -2.10
N ILE A 69 32.37 5.80 -1.90
CA ILE A 69 33.13 6.44 -2.96
C ILE A 69 34.39 5.61 -3.22
N THR A 70 34.65 5.27 -4.48
CA THR A 70 35.85 4.59 -4.95
C THR A 70 36.65 5.51 -5.86
N VAL A 71 37.93 5.68 -5.56
CA VAL A 71 38.92 6.33 -6.42
C VAL A 71 39.82 5.25 -7.03
N THR A 72 40.03 5.33 -8.34
CA THR A 72 40.90 4.40 -9.08
C THR A 72 41.98 5.21 -9.79
N PRO A 73 43.12 5.46 -9.14
CA PRO A 73 44.23 6.23 -9.71
C PRO A 73 44.87 5.51 -10.90
N ARG A 74 45.11 6.27 -11.97
CA ARG A 74 45.78 5.79 -13.18
C ARG A 74 47.00 6.62 -13.51
N LEU A 75 47.99 5.98 -14.11
CA LEU A 75 49.16 6.61 -14.70
C LEU A 75 48.87 6.99 -16.16
N GLY A 76 49.79 7.72 -16.78
CA GLY A 76 49.75 7.97 -18.22
C GLY A 76 49.61 6.67 -19.04
N GLY A 77 48.79 6.71 -20.09
CA GLY A 77 48.46 5.51 -20.87
C GLY A 77 47.40 4.60 -20.22
N GLY A 78 46.80 5.03 -19.10
CA GLY A 78 45.66 4.36 -18.46
C GLY A 78 46.02 3.17 -17.57
N VAL A 79 47.30 2.95 -17.28
CA VAL A 79 47.76 1.87 -16.39
C VAL A 79 47.34 2.16 -14.95
N LEU A 80 46.92 1.14 -14.18
CA LEU A 80 46.62 1.30 -12.75
C LEU A 80 47.89 1.67 -11.97
N ALA A 81 47.79 2.65 -11.08
CA ALA A 81 48.93 3.13 -10.30
C ALA A 81 49.34 2.20 -9.14
N GLY A 82 48.44 1.31 -8.70
CA GLY A 82 48.70 0.36 -7.61
C GLY A 82 48.44 0.93 -6.20
N PRO A 83 48.71 0.13 -5.15
CA PRO A 83 48.48 0.50 -3.76
C PRO A 83 49.54 1.46 -3.20
N GLY A 84 49.33 1.95 -1.98
CA GLY A 84 50.27 2.76 -1.20
C GLY A 84 50.21 4.27 -1.47
N LEU A 85 49.23 4.75 -2.24
CA LEU A 85 49.08 6.17 -2.56
C LEU A 85 48.34 6.92 -1.44
N THR A 86 48.71 8.18 -1.24
CA THR A 86 47.94 9.09 -0.39
C THR A 86 46.78 9.68 -1.18
N VAL A 87 45.55 9.26 -0.86
CA VAL A 87 44.32 9.77 -1.48
C VAL A 87 43.52 10.57 -0.46
N VAL A 88 43.06 11.75 -0.86
CA VAL A 88 42.20 12.61 -0.06
C VAL A 88 40.96 12.95 -0.87
N LEU A 89 39.78 12.78 -0.26
CA LEU A 89 38.50 13.15 -0.83
C LEU A 89 37.96 14.43 -0.18
N SER A 90 37.14 15.16 -0.93
CA SER A 90 36.35 16.29 -0.46
C SER A 90 34.96 16.24 -1.06
N THR A 91 33.97 16.78 -0.34
CA THR A 91 32.57 16.80 -0.77
C THR A 91 31.95 18.18 -0.53
N THR A 92 31.00 18.57 -1.37
CA THR A 92 30.20 19.81 -1.19
C THR A 92 29.00 19.63 -0.26
N ALA A 93 28.53 18.39 -0.06
CA ALA A 93 27.41 18.05 0.80
C ALA A 93 27.61 16.66 1.44
N GLY A 94 26.95 16.42 2.58
CA GLY A 94 27.19 15.23 3.38
C GLY A 94 28.52 15.28 4.13
N VAL A 95 28.91 14.13 4.70
CA VAL A 95 30.14 13.98 5.48
C VAL A 95 30.90 12.76 5.00
N LEU A 96 32.19 12.93 4.67
CA LEU A 96 33.08 11.80 4.42
C LEU A 96 33.47 11.18 5.76
N ALA A 97 33.01 9.96 6.02
CA ALA A 97 33.21 9.26 7.28
C ALA A 97 34.57 8.54 7.30
N GLY A 98 35.29 8.68 8.41
CA GLY A 98 36.60 8.04 8.60
C GLY A 98 37.68 8.61 7.68
N SER A 99 38.74 7.84 7.46
CA SER A 99 39.80 8.12 6.48
C SER A 99 39.62 7.29 5.21
N VAL A 100 40.29 7.69 4.12
CA VAL A 100 40.36 6.86 2.91
C VAL A 100 41.09 5.56 3.22
N SER A 101 40.53 4.44 2.77
CA SER A 101 41.09 3.09 2.89
C SER A 101 41.68 2.65 1.55
N ASP A 102 42.94 2.23 1.56
CA ASP A 102 43.57 1.53 0.42
C ASP A 102 43.17 0.05 0.46
N GLN A 103 42.67 -0.48 -0.66
CA GLN A 103 42.22 -1.87 -0.77
C GLN A 103 43.34 -2.83 -1.20
N GLY A 104 44.56 -2.33 -1.44
CA GLY A 104 45.71 -3.15 -1.81
C GLY A 104 45.74 -3.58 -3.28
N ASP A 105 44.67 -3.33 -4.04
CA ASP A 105 44.53 -3.63 -5.46
C ASP A 105 44.69 -2.39 -6.37
N GLY A 106 45.00 -1.24 -5.76
CA GLY A 106 45.06 0.06 -6.44
C GLY A 106 43.75 0.83 -6.47
N THR A 107 42.72 0.38 -5.74
CA THR A 107 41.51 1.14 -5.46
C THR A 107 41.50 1.69 -4.03
N TYR A 108 40.87 2.86 -3.86
CA TYR A 108 40.81 3.59 -2.60
C TYR A 108 39.37 3.94 -2.30
N THR A 109 38.88 3.65 -1.09
CA THR A 109 37.48 3.85 -0.75
C THR A 109 37.29 4.74 0.47
N GLN A 110 36.17 5.46 0.50
CA GLN A 110 35.69 6.17 1.69
C GLN A 110 34.16 6.24 1.64
N VAL A 111 33.51 6.21 2.80
CA VAL A 111 32.05 6.31 2.89
C VAL A 111 31.64 7.78 2.91
N LEU A 112 30.69 8.15 2.04
CA LEU A 112 29.94 9.40 2.12
C LEU A 112 28.62 9.14 2.87
N GLN A 113 28.43 9.82 4.01
CA GLN A 113 27.16 9.88 4.72
C GLN A 113 26.33 11.07 4.24
N ALA A 114 25.02 10.87 4.10
CA ALA A 114 24.09 11.91 3.68
C ALA A 114 24.08 13.11 4.64
N SER A 115 23.69 14.28 4.12
CA SER A 115 23.30 15.44 4.92
C SER A 115 21.85 15.32 5.38
N SER A 116 21.46 16.09 6.40
CA SER A 116 20.10 16.10 6.96
C SER A 116 19.00 16.67 6.03
N GLY A 117 19.29 16.90 4.76
CA GLY A 117 18.37 17.50 3.80
C GLY A 117 18.83 17.31 2.36
N PRO A 118 17.97 17.63 1.38
CA PRO A 118 18.23 17.36 -0.02
C PRO A 118 19.37 18.23 -0.56
N ALA A 119 20.31 17.60 -1.26
CA ALA A 119 21.46 18.27 -1.85
C ALA A 119 22.08 17.40 -2.94
N GLN A 120 22.86 18.00 -3.84
CA GLN A 120 23.74 17.25 -4.72
C GLN A 120 25.18 17.37 -4.19
N ALA A 121 25.75 16.26 -3.74
CA ALA A 121 27.13 16.18 -3.33
C ALA A 121 28.03 16.03 -4.57
N GLN A 122 28.98 16.96 -4.75
CA GLN A 122 30.06 16.81 -5.71
C GLN A 122 31.30 16.32 -4.95
N ILE A 123 31.80 15.15 -5.33
CA ILE A 123 32.96 14.52 -4.71
C ILE A 123 34.18 14.71 -5.59
N ARG A 124 35.25 15.23 -4.99
CA ARG A 124 36.55 15.46 -5.64
C ARG A 124 37.64 14.67 -4.94
N ALA A 125 38.63 14.19 -5.71
CA ALA A 125 39.79 13.50 -5.19
C ALA A 125 41.08 14.30 -5.42
N SER A 126 42.05 14.09 -4.55
CA SER A 126 43.45 14.41 -4.80
C SER A 126 44.31 13.18 -4.49
N VAL A 127 45.32 12.93 -5.31
CA VAL A 127 46.23 11.80 -5.17
C VAL A 127 47.66 12.35 -5.09
N GLY A 128 48.38 12.05 -4.02
CA GLY A 128 49.71 12.61 -3.77
C GLY A 128 49.74 14.14 -3.69
N GLY A 129 48.61 14.76 -3.31
CA GLY A 129 48.45 16.22 -3.25
C GLY A 129 48.05 16.88 -4.58
N ALA A 130 48.05 16.16 -5.70
CA ALA A 130 47.57 16.68 -6.99
C ALA A 130 46.05 16.50 -7.13
N PRO A 131 45.28 17.51 -7.57
CA PRO A 131 43.84 17.38 -7.76
C PRO A 131 43.50 16.55 -9.00
N MET A 132 42.48 15.69 -8.89
CA MET A 132 41.94 14.92 -10.01
C MET A 132 40.82 15.72 -10.70
N PHE A 133 40.62 15.47 -12.00
CA PHE A 133 39.64 16.21 -12.81
C PHE A 133 38.34 15.45 -13.07
N GLN A 134 38.29 14.16 -12.74
CA GLN A 134 37.02 13.44 -12.66
C GLN A 134 36.37 13.62 -11.30
N PHE A 135 35.05 13.65 -11.29
CA PHE A 135 34.22 13.84 -10.10
C PHE A 135 33.10 12.81 -10.09
N ALA A 136 32.63 12.48 -8.88
CA ALA A 136 31.35 11.79 -8.70
C ALA A 136 30.29 12.79 -8.23
N PHE A 137 29.05 12.53 -8.62
CA PHE A 137 27.87 13.22 -8.09
C PHE A 137 27.00 12.21 -7.35
N VAL A 138 26.48 12.62 -6.20
CA VAL A 138 25.51 11.84 -5.42
C VAL A 138 24.33 12.75 -5.09
N ASP A 139 23.14 12.38 -5.53
CA ASP A 139 21.90 13.07 -5.18
C ASP A 139 21.42 12.57 -3.81
N ILE A 140 21.35 13.46 -2.83
CA ILE A 140 20.80 13.20 -1.51
C ILE A 140 19.32 13.60 -1.55
N LEU A 141 18.44 12.63 -1.34
CA LEU A 141 16.99 12.78 -1.42
C LEU A 141 16.42 13.29 -0.09
N PRO A 142 15.24 13.96 -0.10
CA PRO A 142 14.73 14.65 1.08
C PRO A 142 14.12 13.74 2.17
N PHE A 143 13.90 12.45 1.88
CA PHE A 143 13.28 11.52 2.83
C PHE A 143 14.33 10.68 3.57
N SER A 144 13.95 10.16 4.73
CA SER A 144 14.68 9.14 5.47
C SER A 144 13.95 7.80 5.39
N ARG A 145 14.71 6.73 5.15
CA ARG A 145 14.19 5.36 5.10
C ARG A 145 13.64 4.90 6.43
N ALA A 146 14.30 5.32 7.53
CA ALA A 146 13.98 4.91 8.88
C ALA A 146 12.81 5.70 9.51
N THR A 147 12.59 6.96 9.11
CA THR A 147 11.49 7.79 9.67
C THR A 147 10.21 7.75 8.83
N SER A 148 10.30 7.35 7.56
CA SER A 148 9.14 7.14 6.70
C SER A 148 8.41 5.85 7.05
N THR A 149 7.10 5.79 6.81
CA THR A 149 6.27 4.66 7.24
C THR A 149 5.43 4.07 6.13
N VAL A 150 5.19 2.76 6.20
CA VAL A 150 4.25 2.03 5.33
C VAL A 150 3.13 1.45 6.21
N ARG A 151 1.88 1.73 5.87
CA ARG A 151 0.71 1.24 6.63
C ARG A 151 -0.32 0.67 5.69
N VAL A 152 -1.08 -0.32 6.16
CA VAL A 152 -2.24 -0.86 5.44
C VAL A 152 -3.46 -0.73 6.32
N ALA A 153 -4.56 -0.26 5.74
CA ALA A 153 -5.84 -0.14 6.42
C ALA A 153 -6.99 -0.68 5.54
N PRO A 154 -7.84 -1.58 6.06
CA PRO A 154 -7.70 -2.30 7.34
C PRO A 154 -6.47 -3.24 7.35
N THR A 155 -5.96 -3.60 8.53
CA THR A 155 -4.84 -4.58 8.67
C THR A 155 -5.29 -6.03 8.53
N GLU A 156 -6.60 -6.28 8.55
CA GLU A 156 -7.22 -7.58 8.35
C GLU A 156 -8.45 -7.44 7.46
N VAL A 157 -8.56 -8.28 6.43
CA VAL A 157 -9.68 -8.30 5.49
C VAL A 157 -10.07 -9.74 5.14
N THR A 158 -11.30 -9.96 4.68
CA THR A 158 -11.67 -11.22 4.03
C THR A 158 -11.20 -11.22 2.57
N ALA A 159 -10.91 -12.39 2.00
CA ALA A 159 -10.57 -12.49 0.59
C ALA A 159 -11.63 -11.81 -0.29
N GLY A 160 -11.19 -10.96 -1.22
CA GLY A 160 -12.04 -10.14 -2.08
C GLY A 160 -12.46 -8.78 -1.50
N ALA A 161 -12.22 -8.51 -0.20
CA ALA A 161 -12.46 -7.19 0.38
C ALA A 161 -11.26 -6.24 0.12
N PRO A 162 -11.51 -4.92 -0.04
CA PRO A 162 -10.45 -3.95 -0.34
C PRO A 162 -9.64 -3.58 0.91
N ALA A 163 -8.36 -3.28 0.70
CA ALA A 163 -7.49 -2.62 1.67
C ALA A 163 -6.65 -1.55 0.96
N THR A 164 -6.29 -0.49 1.67
CA THR A 164 -5.49 0.61 1.13
C THR A 164 -4.16 0.69 1.85
N VAL A 165 -3.07 0.74 1.07
CA VAL A 165 -1.73 1.05 1.55
C VAL A 165 -1.57 2.56 1.59
N THR A 166 -0.99 3.08 2.67
CA THR A 166 -0.54 4.46 2.80
C THR A 166 0.95 4.47 3.13
N VAL A 167 1.75 5.09 2.26
CA VAL A 167 3.15 5.44 2.52
C VAL A 167 3.19 6.89 2.98
N THR A 168 3.91 7.19 4.05
CA THR A 168 4.13 8.56 4.52
C THR A 168 5.62 8.85 4.55
N LEU A 169 6.07 9.75 3.68
CA LEU A 169 7.48 10.12 3.57
C LEU A 169 7.81 11.24 4.55
N ARG A 170 8.88 11.02 5.32
CA ARG A 170 9.39 11.99 6.29
C ARG A 170 10.89 12.21 6.13
N ASP A 171 11.35 13.39 6.49
CA ASP A 171 12.78 13.69 6.63
C ASP A 171 13.34 13.09 7.95
N PRO A 172 14.66 13.16 8.20
CA PRO A 172 15.25 12.68 9.46
C PRO A 172 14.73 13.39 10.72
N ALA A 173 14.19 14.60 10.60
CA ALA A 173 13.62 15.36 11.71
C ALA A 173 12.13 15.05 11.94
N GLY A 174 11.53 14.20 11.11
CA GLY A 174 10.12 13.80 11.17
C GLY A 174 9.17 14.74 10.46
N ASN A 175 9.62 15.73 9.70
CA ASN A 175 8.74 16.59 8.90
C ASN A 175 8.30 15.84 7.64
N ALA A 176 7.08 16.13 7.16
CA ALA A 176 6.59 15.56 5.91
C ALA A 176 7.40 16.06 4.71
N VAL A 177 7.74 15.14 3.81
CA VAL A 177 8.36 15.44 2.52
C VAL A 177 7.23 15.65 1.52
N GLY A 178 7.20 16.78 0.80
CA GLY A 178 6.11 17.09 -0.13
C GLY A 178 6.01 16.18 -1.38
N SER A 179 5.31 16.65 -2.41
CA SER A 179 5.06 15.91 -3.65
C SER A 179 6.29 15.67 -4.52
N GLY A 180 6.15 14.76 -5.50
CA GLY A 180 7.02 14.69 -6.69
C GLY A 180 8.10 13.62 -6.65
N LEU A 181 8.09 12.77 -5.62
CA LEU A 181 8.90 11.55 -5.57
C LEU A 181 8.13 10.39 -6.18
N SER A 182 8.82 9.54 -6.93
CA SER A 182 8.29 8.28 -7.44
C SER A 182 8.27 7.25 -6.33
N VAL A 183 7.08 6.78 -5.96
CA VAL A 183 6.86 5.70 -5.00
C VAL A 183 6.34 4.48 -5.74
N VAL A 184 6.97 3.33 -5.51
CA VAL A 184 6.54 2.03 -6.03
C VAL A 184 6.32 1.09 -4.85
N LEU A 185 5.14 0.48 -4.81
CA LEU A 185 4.76 -0.51 -3.82
C LEU A 185 4.92 -1.92 -4.38
N ASN A 186 5.33 -2.84 -3.52
CA ASN A 186 5.39 -4.26 -3.83
C ASN A 186 4.58 -5.02 -2.79
N VAL A 187 3.93 -6.11 -3.21
CA VAL A 187 3.15 -6.97 -2.32
C VAL A 187 3.48 -8.44 -2.58
N SER A 188 3.68 -9.23 -1.52
CA SER A 188 4.03 -10.65 -1.64
C SER A 188 2.84 -11.55 -1.99
N LEU A 189 1.62 -11.11 -1.68
CA LEU A 189 0.37 -11.82 -1.97
C LEU A 189 -0.74 -10.84 -2.39
N GLY A 190 -1.32 -11.09 -3.56
CA GLY A 190 -2.38 -10.24 -4.13
C GLY A 190 -1.89 -9.39 -5.29
N ALA A 191 -2.68 -8.37 -5.63
CA ALA A 191 -2.34 -7.40 -6.66
C ALA A 191 -2.60 -5.98 -6.16
N LEU A 192 -1.65 -5.09 -6.42
CA LEU A 192 -1.87 -3.66 -6.31
C LEU A 192 -2.71 -3.20 -7.50
N SER A 193 -3.67 -2.33 -7.24
CA SER A 193 -4.59 -1.82 -8.25
C SER A 193 -4.41 -0.32 -8.47
N GLY A 194 -4.47 0.09 -9.74
CA GLY A 194 -4.24 1.48 -10.13
C GLY A 194 -2.78 1.91 -10.03
N THR A 195 -2.54 3.22 -10.12
CA THR A 195 -1.23 3.85 -9.86
C THR A 195 -1.19 4.37 -8.44
N VAL A 196 0.02 4.51 -7.87
CA VAL A 196 0.20 5.21 -6.60
C VAL A 196 -0.28 6.66 -6.74
N ALA A 197 -1.17 7.08 -5.85
CA ALA A 197 -1.67 8.46 -5.78
C ALA A 197 -0.80 9.27 -4.80
N ASP A 198 -0.17 10.33 -5.29
CA ASP A 198 0.53 11.34 -4.48
C ASP A 198 -0.48 12.44 -4.07
N HIS A 199 -0.68 12.61 -2.75
CA HIS A 199 -1.59 13.63 -2.21
C HIS A 199 -0.92 15.00 -2.01
N GLY A 200 0.39 15.09 -2.26
CA GLY A 200 1.20 16.29 -2.20
C GLY A 200 1.50 16.83 -0.80
N ASP A 201 1.07 16.11 0.22
CA ASP A 201 1.38 16.36 1.64
C ASP A 201 2.39 15.36 2.21
N GLY A 202 2.99 14.53 1.36
CA GLY A 202 3.91 13.46 1.72
C GLY A 202 3.26 12.12 1.99
N SER A 203 1.93 12.03 1.84
CA SER A 203 1.22 10.76 1.81
C SER A 203 1.01 10.26 0.37
N PHE A 204 1.19 8.95 0.21
CA PHE A 204 0.99 8.24 -1.05
C PHE A 204 0.10 7.03 -0.79
N THR A 205 -0.90 6.79 -1.64
CA THR A 205 -1.84 5.68 -1.44
C THR A 205 -2.00 4.79 -2.66
N GLN A 206 -2.20 3.50 -2.42
CA GLN A 206 -2.59 2.53 -3.46
C GLN A 206 -3.41 1.40 -2.84
N ASP A 207 -4.38 0.89 -3.59
CA ASP A 207 -5.26 -0.18 -3.11
C ASP A 207 -4.67 -1.57 -3.42
N ILE A 208 -4.84 -2.50 -2.48
CA ILE A 208 -4.55 -3.92 -2.63
C ILE A 208 -5.87 -4.68 -2.77
N ALA A 209 -5.90 -5.62 -3.73
CA ALA A 209 -6.97 -6.59 -3.89
C ALA A 209 -6.40 -8.00 -4.01
N THR A 210 -7.01 -8.97 -3.31
CA THR A 210 -6.67 -10.39 -3.45
C THR A 210 -7.86 -11.28 -3.12
N SER A 211 -8.01 -12.38 -3.85
CA SER A 211 -8.97 -13.46 -3.59
C SER A 211 -8.34 -14.67 -2.90
N ALA A 212 -7.02 -14.68 -2.72
CA ALA A 212 -6.30 -15.74 -2.03
C ALA A 212 -6.14 -15.38 -0.54
N PRO A 213 -6.53 -16.28 0.40
CA PRO A 213 -6.20 -16.10 1.80
C PRO A 213 -4.71 -16.23 2.06
N GLY A 214 -4.24 -15.61 3.15
CA GLY A 214 -2.86 -15.65 3.56
C GLY A 214 -2.43 -14.34 4.20
N THR A 215 -1.12 -14.14 4.32
CA THR A 215 -0.54 -12.87 4.76
C THR A 215 0.16 -12.23 3.57
N ALA A 216 -0.14 -10.96 3.32
CA ALA A 216 0.53 -10.15 2.32
C ALA A 216 1.50 -9.20 3.04
N GLU A 217 2.77 -9.26 2.66
CA GLU A 217 3.81 -8.31 3.08
C GLU A 217 3.89 -7.21 2.03
N VAL A 218 3.95 -5.97 2.48
CA VAL A 218 3.96 -4.78 1.65
C VAL A 218 5.23 -4.01 1.93
N THR A 219 6.05 -3.84 0.88
CA THR A 219 7.25 -3.01 0.91
C THR A 219 7.07 -1.82 -0.03
N ALA A 220 7.88 -0.78 0.19
CA ALA A 220 7.85 0.44 -0.60
C ALA A 220 9.25 0.85 -1.03
N THR A 221 9.40 1.26 -2.28
CA THR A 221 10.62 1.87 -2.82
C THR A 221 10.32 3.28 -3.27
N VAL A 222 11.24 4.20 -2.98
CA VAL A 222 11.11 5.63 -3.30
C VAL A 222 12.35 6.03 -4.10
N GLU A 223 12.16 6.47 -5.35
CA GLU A 223 13.27 6.75 -6.29
C GLU A 223 14.26 5.57 -6.42
N GLY A 224 13.74 4.34 -6.31
CA GLY A 224 14.53 3.11 -6.34
C GLY A 224 15.21 2.72 -5.02
N ILE A 225 14.97 3.45 -3.93
CA ILE A 225 15.52 3.17 -2.59
C ILE A 225 14.42 2.57 -1.71
N GLU A 226 14.62 1.37 -1.19
CA GLU A 226 13.67 0.68 -0.33
C GLU A 226 13.58 1.31 1.07
N LEU A 227 12.36 1.54 1.57
CA LEU A 227 12.13 2.00 2.94
C LEU A 227 12.48 0.90 3.95
N SER A 228 12.78 1.29 5.20
CA SER A 228 13.07 0.32 6.26
C SER A 228 11.82 -0.21 6.95
N ASP A 229 10.69 0.48 6.79
CA ASP A 229 9.40 0.10 7.35
C ASP A 229 8.59 -0.70 6.33
N GLU A 230 7.90 -1.73 6.82
CA GLU A 230 7.07 -2.64 6.03
C GLU A 230 5.69 -2.75 6.69
N ALA A 231 4.71 -3.23 5.94
CA ALA A 231 3.39 -3.49 6.49
C ALA A 231 2.90 -4.89 6.14
N THR A 232 2.09 -5.45 7.02
CA THR A 232 1.45 -6.75 6.82
C THR A 232 -0.07 -6.59 6.75
N LEU A 233 -0.69 -7.29 5.80
CA LEU A 233 -2.13 -7.43 5.67
C LEU A 233 -2.51 -8.90 5.86
N THR A 234 -3.36 -9.20 6.83
CA THR A 234 -3.92 -10.54 7.02
C THR A 234 -5.19 -10.69 6.18
N ILE A 235 -5.18 -11.64 5.25
CA ILE A 235 -6.35 -11.99 4.42
C ILE A 235 -6.94 -13.29 4.93
N LEU A 236 -8.10 -13.18 5.57
CA LEU A 236 -8.88 -14.33 6.00
C LEU A 236 -9.50 -15.04 4.79
N PRO A 237 -9.58 -16.38 4.79
CA PRO A 237 -10.32 -17.10 3.76
C PRO A 237 -11.77 -16.65 3.73
N GLN A 238 -12.28 -16.42 2.53
CA GLN A 238 -13.70 -16.60 2.33
C GLN A 238 -14.01 -18.08 2.55
N ARG A 239 -14.73 -18.39 3.63
CA ARG A 239 -15.19 -19.75 3.91
C ARG A 239 -16.55 -19.95 3.25
N THR A 240 -16.53 -20.55 2.08
CA THR A 240 -17.52 -21.53 1.64
C THR A 240 -17.32 -22.79 2.49
N GLY A 241 -18.17 -23.02 3.51
CA GLY A 241 -18.08 -24.22 4.33
C GLY A 241 -18.63 -25.45 3.61
N ASN A 242 -18.11 -26.65 3.94
CA ASN A 242 -18.62 -27.92 3.44
C ASN A 242 -20.12 -28.03 3.73
N VAL A 243 -20.91 -28.13 2.68
CA VAL A 243 -22.34 -28.36 2.81
C VAL A 243 -22.55 -29.87 2.77
N VAL A 244 -23.24 -30.38 3.78
CA VAL A 244 -23.48 -31.81 3.95
C VAL A 244 -24.90 -32.11 3.52
N GLY A 245 -25.08 -32.82 2.42
CA GLY A 245 -26.37 -33.37 2.03
C GLY A 245 -26.56 -34.75 2.66
N VAL A 246 -27.61 -34.92 3.46
CA VAL A 246 -28.09 -36.21 3.95
C VAL A 246 -29.33 -36.60 3.13
N ARG A 247 -29.20 -37.65 2.33
CA ARG A 247 -30.29 -38.21 1.53
C ARG A 247 -31.19 -39.12 2.38
N ALA A 248 -32.39 -39.42 1.87
CA ALA A 248 -33.34 -40.33 2.52
C ALA A 248 -32.80 -41.76 2.72
N ASP A 249 -31.81 -42.17 1.93
CA ASP A 249 -31.10 -43.45 2.05
C ASP A 249 -29.96 -43.43 3.07
N THR A 250 -29.85 -42.35 3.86
CA THR A 250 -28.79 -42.09 4.85
C THR A 250 -27.38 -41.89 4.28
N SER A 251 -27.24 -41.81 2.96
CA SER A 251 -25.96 -41.45 2.34
C SER A 251 -25.61 -39.98 2.62
N ILE A 252 -24.34 -39.75 2.95
CA ILE A 252 -23.77 -38.43 3.24
C ILE A 252 -22.95 -38.00 2.04
N VAL A 253 -23.24 -36.81 1.50
CA VAL A 253 -22.51 -36.22 0.38
C VAL A 253 -22.01 -34.83 0.79
N LEU A 254 -20.77 -34.51 0.39
CA LEU A 254 -20.15 -33.21 0.65
C LEU A 254 -20.21 -32.35 -0.61
N PHE A 255 -20.48 -31.06 -0.42
CA PHE A 255 -20.57 -30.05 -1.48
C PHE A 255 -19.75 -28.82 -1.10
N GLU A 256 -19.26 -28.12 -2.12
CA GLU A 256 -18.45 -26.90 -1.95
C GLU A 256 -19.32 -25.65 -1.70
N THR A 257 -20.61 -25.68 -2.06
CA THR A 257 -21.56 -24.59 -1.81
C THR A 257 -22.95 -25.06 -1.37
N ILE A 258 -23.76 -24.17 -0.81
CA ILE A 258 -25.14 -24.48 -0.39
C ILE A 258 -26.00 -24.74 -1.62
N GLN A 259 -25.86 -23.92 -2.67
CA GLN A 259 -26.67 -24.10 -3.86
C GLN A 259 -26.39 -25.44 -4.57
N GLN A 260 -25.11 -25.86 -4.64
CA GLN A 260 -24.76 -27.18 -5.19
C GLN A 260 -25.46 -28.31 -4.45
N ALA A 261 -25.53 -28.25 -3.12
CA ALA A 261 -26.23 -29.25 -2.32
C ALA A 261 -27.74 -29.25 -2.56
N VAL A 262 -28.35 -28.08 -2.71
CA VAL A 262 -29.79 -27.93 -3.01
C VAL A 262 -30.12 -28.47 -4.41
N ASP A 263 -29.26 -28.24 -5.40
CA ASP A 263 -29.48 -28.71 -6.77
C ASP A 263 -29.27 -30.22 -6.91
N ALA A 264 -28.37 -30.79 -6.13
CA ALA A 264 -28.12 -32.23 -6.08
C ALA A 264 -29.17 -33.01 -5.26
N ALA A 265 -30.07 -32.32 -4.56
CA ALA A 265 -31.13 -32.94 -3.77
C ALA A 265 -32.25 -33.52 -4.66
N PRO A 266 -32.68 -34.77 -4.43
CA PRO A 266 -33.86 -35.34 -5.07
C PRO A 266 -35.10 -34.43 -4.92
N THR A 267 -35.88 -34.27 -5.99
CA THR A 267 -37.03 -33.34 -6.01
C THR A 267 -38.22 -33.80 -5.16
N VAL A 268 -38.26 -35.08 -4.79
CA VAL A 268 -39.29 -35.67 -3.95
C VAL A 268 -38.62 -36.57 -2.92
N GLY A 269 -39.04 -36.43 -1.66
CA GLY A 269 -38.53 -37.22 -0.54
C GLY A 269 -37.90 -36.33 0.52
N LEU A 270 -37.73 -36.88 1.73
CA LEU A 270 -37.13 -36.14 2.83
C LEU A 270 -35.61 -36.03 2.63
N VAL A 271 -35.11 -34.82 2.44
CA VAL A 271 -33.69 -34.51 2.30
C VAL A 271 -33.30 -33.46 3.32
N LYS A 272 -32.23 -33.69 4.06
CA LYS A 272 -31.71 -32.74 5.04
C LYS A 272 -30.32 -32.27 4.64
N ILE A 273 -30.18 -30.97 4.41
CA ILE A 273 -28.92 -30.31 4.10
C ILE A 273 -28.47 -29.59 5.37
N LEU A 274 -27.33 -30.01 5.90
CA LEU A 274 -26.65 -29.34 7.00
C LEU A 274 -25.57 -28.43 6.43
N VAL A 275 -25.67 -27.14 6.75
CA VAL A 275 -24.74 -26.11 6.29
C VAL A 275 -23.83 -25.74 7.44
N ALA A 276 -22.52 -25.83 7.25
CA ALA A 276 -21.58 -25.40 8.27
C ALA A 276 -21.73 -23.90 8.59
N PRO A 277 -21.28 -23.44 9.77
CA PRO A 277 -21.17 -22.01 10.04
C PRO A 277 -20.20 -21.34 9.06
N GLY A 278 -20.55 -20.15 8.59
CA GLY A 278 -19.76 -19.44 7.59
C GLY A 278 -20.53 -18.29 6.95
N VAL A 279 -19.81 -17.40 6.27
CA VAL A 279 -20.41 -16.35 5.45
C VAL A 279 -20.41 -16.83 4.01
N TYR A 280 -21.60 -17.22 3.55
CA TYR A 280 -21.85 -17.69 2.21
C TYR A 280 -22.37 -16.53 1.37
N GLU A 281 -21.54 -16.08 0.43
CA GLU A 281 -21.86 -15.03 -0.54
C GLU A 281 -22.80 -15.52 -1.66
N GLU A 282 -23.85 -16.28 -1.32
CA GLU A 282 -24.78 -16.86 -2.30
C GLU A 282 -26.26 -16.64 -1.92
N VAL A 283 -27.13 -16.66 -2.95
CA VAL A 283 -28.59 -16.67 -2.78
C VAL A 283 -29.07 -18.10 -2.95
N VAL A 284 -29.54 -18.70 -1.86
CA VAL A 284 -30.03 -20.08 -1.86
C VAL A 284 -31.43 -20.15 -2.48
N SER A 285 -31.59 -20.92 -3.55
CA SER A 285 -32.81 -21.03 -4.36
C SER A 285 -33.33 -22.47 -4.38
N ILE A 286 -34.44 -22.69 -3.67
CA ILE A 286 -35.17 -23.94 -3.58
C ILE A 286 -36.32 -23.94 -4.62
N ARG A 287 -36.34 -24.91 -5.54
CA ARG A 287 -37.36 -24.98 -6.61
C ARG A 287 -37.87 -26.38 -6.87
N GLY A 288 -39.18 -26.53 -6.98
CA GLY A 288 -39.78 -27.82 -7.33
C GLY A 288 -39.56 -28.92 -6.28
N GLN A 289 -39.10 -28.55 -5.08
CA GLN A 289 -38.71 -29.48 -4.03
C GLN A 289 -39.93 -29.90 -3.21
N ARG A 290 -39.95 -31.14 -2.75
CA ARG A 290 -40.95 -31.68 -1.82
C ARG A 290 -40.27 -32.42 -0.69
N GLY A 291 -40.21 -31.81 0.50
CA GLY A 291 -39.59 -32.41 1.70
C GLY A 291 -38.13 -32.02 1.93
N LEU A 292 -37.72 -30.79 1.64
CA LEU A 292 -36.34 -30.33 1.85
C LEU A 292 -36.19 -29.57 3.17
N GLN A 293 -35.23 -30.00 4.00
CA GLN A 293 -34.78 -29.31 5.19
C GLN A 293 -33.39 -28.73 4.95
N LEU A 294 -33.23 -27.42 5.13
CA LEU A 294 -31.96 -26.72 5.04
C LEU A 294 -31.65 -26.12 6.41
N GLU A 295 -30.63 -26.62 7.08
CA GLU A 295 -30.34 -26.24 8.45
C GLU A 295 -28.89 -25.80 8.59
N ALA A 296 -28.67 -24.64 9.18
CA ALA A 296 -27.37 -24.26 9.68
C ALA A 296 -27.00 -25.19 10.85
N MET A 297 -25.80 -25.76 10.81
CA MET A 297 -25.28 -26.56 11.90
C MET A 297 -25.20 -25.70 13.18
N PRO A 298 -25.56 -26.27 14.35
CA PRO A 298 -25.49 -25.55 15.61
C PRO A 298 -24.02 -25.34 16.01
N ALA A 299 -23.47 -24.15 15.81
CA ALA A 299 -22.18 -23.74 16.38
C ALA A 299 -21.79 -22.27 16.14
N SER A 300 -22.39 -21.52 15.20
CA SER A 300 -22.12 -20.10 14.96
C SER A 300 -23.06 -19.53 13.89
N LEU A 301 -22.92 -18.23 13.59
CA LEU A 301 -23.67 -17.52 12.55
C LEU A 301 -23.39 -18.13 11.15
N THR A 302 -24.41 -18.70 10.51
CA THR A 302 -24.38 -18.98 9.06
C THR A 302 -25.04 -17.83 8.32
N VAL A 303 -24.27 -17.04 7.58
CA VAL A 303 -24.77 -15.91 6.81
C VAL A 303 -24.96 -16.32 5.36
N ILE A 304 -26.10 -16.00 4.76
CA ILE A 304 -26.36 -16.10 3.31
C ILE A 304 -26.79 -14.75 2.75
N ARG A 305 -26.64 -14.52 1.44
CA ARG A 305 -27.09 -13.27 0.80
C ARG A 305 -28.59 -13.22 0.50
N GLY A 306 -29.28 -14.36 0.49
CA GLY A 306 -30.73 -14.39 0.28
C GLY A 306 -31.31 -15.80 0.20
N LEU A 307 -32.64 -15.89 0.30
CA LEU A 307 -33.39 -17.14 0.26
C LEU A 307 -34.59 -17.04 -0.69
N ARG A 308 -34.76 -18.02 -1.59
CA ARG A 308 -35.90 -18.11 -2.50
C ARG A 308 -36.50 -19.50 -2.49
N VAL A 309 -37.82 -19.60 -2.38
CA VAL A 309 -38.57 -20.85 -2.43
C VAL A 309 -39.70 -20.73 -3.46
N THR A 310 -39.71 -21.60 -4.47
CA THR A 310 -40.73 -21.55 -5.54
C THR A 310 -41.23 -22.91 -5.97
N ARG A 311 -42.54 -23.04 -6.28
CA ARG A 311 -43.15 -24.31 -6.72
C ARG A 311 -42.79 -25.50 -5.81
N SER A 312 -42.58 -25.25 -4.53
CA SER A 312 -42.06 -26.23 -3.56
C SER A 312 -43.09 -26.48 -2.47
N HIS A 313 -43.03 -27.65 -1.83
CA HIS A 313 -43.95 -28.05 -0.77
C HIS A 313 -43.12 -28.67 0.37
N ASP A 314 -43.55 -28.48 1.61
CA ASP A 314 -42.89 -29.04 2.80
C ASP A 314 -41.38 -28.69 2.85
N ILE A 315 -41.11 -27.41 3.08
CA ILE A 315 -39.74 -26.86 3.10
C ILE A 315 -39.45 -26.31 4.49
N GLN A 316 -38.30 -26.65 5.06
CA GLN A 316 -37.85 -26.10 6.34
C GLN A 316 -36.50 -25.42 6.16
N VAL A 317 -36.36 -24.19 6.67
CA VAL A 317 -35.09 -23.48 6.71
C VAL A 317 -34.82 -23.01 8.12
N VAL A 318 -33.66 -23.36 8.68
CA VAL A 318 -33.36 -23.18 10.10
C VAL A 318 -31.98 -22.56 10.32
N GLY A 319 -31.91 -21.51 11.14
CA GLY A 319 -30.66 -21.02 11.73
C GLY A 319 -29.78 -20.10 10.87
N PHE A 320 -30.33 -19.48 9.82
CA PHE A 320 -29.56 -18.62 8.91
C PHE A 320 -29.71 -17.12 9.25
N SER A 321 -28.61 -16.38 9.18
CA SER A 321 -28.64 -14.93 9.02
C SER A 321 -28.62 -14.58 7.54
N ILE A 322 -29.42 -13.60 7.14
CA ILE A 322 -29.57 -13.18 5.75
C ILE A 322 -29.14 -11.73 5.66
N GLU A 323 -28.02 -11.49 4.98
CA GLU A 323 -27.51 -10.15 4.71
C GLU A 323 -27.78 -9.81 3.24
N PRO A 324 -28.92 -9.18 2.92
CA PRO A 324 -29.26 -8.90 1.53
C PRO A 324 -28.24 -7.97 0.89
N SER A 325 -27.75 -8.32 -0.29
CA SER A 325 -26.95 -7.44 -1.15
C SER A 325 -27.76 -6.29 -1.78
N GLY A 326 -28.94 -5.96 -1.23
CA GLY A 326 -29.92 -5.03 -1.79
C GLY A 326 -31.10 -4.75 -0.84
N ARG A 327 -32.29 -4.43 -1.36
CA ARG A 327 -33.46 -4.07 -0.52
C ARG A 327 -33.88 -5.24 0.39
N CYS A 328 -34.00 -4.98 1.69
CA CYS A 328 -34.49 -5.92 2.71
C CYS A 328 -35.74 -6.71 2.29
N CYS A 329 -36.70 -6.06 1.61
CA CYS A 329 -37.94 -6.70 1.14
C CYS A 329 -37.74 -7.81 0.08
N ARG A 330 -36.50 -8.04 -0.39
CA ARG A 330 -36.14 -9.10 -1.34
C ARG A 330 -35.22 -10.17 -0.73
N ALA A 331 -34.89 -10.07 0.56
CA ALA A 331 -34.01 -11.00 1.26
C ALA A 331 -34.57 -12.43 1.30
N VAL A 332 -35.89 -12.55 1.49
CA VAL A 332 -36.62 -13.84 1.47
C VAL A 332 -37.81 -13.74 0.52
N ARG A 333 -38.00 -14.73 -0.36
CA ARG A 333 -39.16 -14.80 -1.26
C ARG A 333 -39.73 -16.21 -1.34
N VAL A 334 -41.03 -16.34 -1.12
CA VAL A 334 -41.80 -17.58 -1.28
C VAL A 334 -42.89 -17.37 -2.32
N ARG A 335 -43.01 -18.25 -3.32
CA ARG A 335 -44.04 -18.14 -4.38
C ARG A 335 -44.56 -19.49 -4.83
N CYS A 336 -45.87 -19.60 -5.05
CA CYS A 336 -46.52 -20.83 -5.55
C CYS A 336 -46.05 -22.07 -4.78
N SER A 337 -45.90 -21.95 -3.46
CA SER A 337 -45.35 -22.98 -2.58
C SER A 337 -46.25 -23.09 -1.37
N SER A 338 -46.38 -24.28 -0.79
CA SER A 338 -47.12 -24.50 0.46
C SER A 338 -46.18 -25.05 1.54
N ASP A 339 -46.57 -24.91 2.80
CA ASP A 339 -45.89 -25.56 3.93
C ASP A 339 -44.39 -25.21 4.04
N VAL A 340 -44.07 -23.93 3.82
CA VAL A 340 -42.72 -23.39 4.00
C VAL A 340 -42.58 -22.86 5.42
N VAL A 341 -41.62 -23.40 6.16
CA VAL A 341 -41.33 -23.07 7.55
C VAL A 341 -39.94 -22.45 7.65
N LEU A 342 -39.86 -21.25 8.25
CA LEU A 342 -38.61 -20.56 8.55
C LEU A 342 -38.47 -20.47 10.07
N ARG A 343 -37.36 -20.97 10.63
CA ARG A 343 -37.07 -20.92 12.07
C ARG A 343 -35.70 -20.31 12.30
N ASP A 344 -35.59 -19.42 13.28
CA ASP A 344 -34.33 -18.75 13.62
C ASP A 344 -33.63 -18.08 12.42
N VAL A 345 -34.41 -17.65 11.42
CA VAL A 345 -33.92 -16.91 10.26
C VAL A 345 -33.94 -15.42 10.59
N ARG A 346 -32.78 -14.76 10.55
CA ARG A 346 -32.63 -13.31 10.78
C ARG A 346 -32.29 -12.60 9.49
N VAL A 347 -32.81 -11.39 9.29
CA VAL A 347 -32.43 -10.53 8.15
C VAL A 347 -31.68 -9.31 8.72
N VAL A 348 -30.45 -9.07 8.26
CA VAL A 348 -29.53 -8.05 8.80
C VAL A 348 -29.23 -7.02 7.70
N GLY A 349 -29.60 -5.74 7.91
CA GLY A 349 -29.22 -4.62 7.00
C GLY A 349 -30.32 -3.61 6.67
N ALA A 350 -30.30 -2.44 7.35
CA ALA A 350 -31.05 -1.19 7.11
C ALA A 350 -32.60 -1.20 7.18
N PRO A 351 -33.22 -0.11 7.70
CA PRO A 351 -34.66 -0.06 8.01
C PRO A 351 -35.48 0.06 6.73
N CYS A 352 -36.41 -0.86 6.48
CA CYS A 352 -37.31 -0.77 5.34
C CYS A 352 -38.78 -0.74 5.80
N PRO A 353 -39.57 0.29 5.46
CA PRO A 353 -41.01 0.28 5.65
C PRO A 353 -41.65 -0.67 4.61
N LEU A 354 -42.47 -1.61 5.08
CA LEU A 354 -43.14 -2.62 4.26
C LEU A 354 -44.37 -2.02 3.54
N PRO A 355 -44.64 -2.35 2.26
CA PRO A 355 -45.98 -2.35 1.73
C PRO A 355 -46.63 -3.70 2.01
N ALA A 356 -47.73 -3.67 2.77
CA ALA A 356 -48.57 -4.82 3.04
C ALA A 356 -49.21 -5.32 1.73
N ARG A 357 -49.09 -6.63 1.43
CA ARG A 357 -50.22 -7.55 1.22
C ARG A 357 -49.85 -8.91 0.59
N HIS A 358 -50.52 -9.94 1.14
CA HIS A 358 -50.86 -11.27 0.63
C HIS A 358 -49.73 -12.24 0.22
N HIS A 359 -49.37 -13.17 1.12
CA HIS A 359 -49.76 -14.59 1.06
C HIS A 359 -49.28 -15.27 2.36
N VAL A 360 -50.06 -16.25 2.83
CA VAL A 360 -49.97 -16.85 4.17
C VAL A 360 -48.57 -17.37 4.49
N LEU A 361 -47.86 -16.65 5.37
CA LEU A 361 -46.72 -17.14 6.14
C LEU A 361 -47.29 -17.62 7.48
N ARG A 362 -47.34 -18.94 7.73
CA ARG A 362 -47.47 -19.43 9.12
C ARG A 362 -46.09 -19.32 9.77
N CYS A 363 -45.71 -18.11 10.14
CA CYS A 363 -44.54 -17.84 10.95
C CYS A 363 -44.82 -18.22 12.41
N HIS A 364 -44.00 -19.11 12.98
CA HIS A 364 -43.76 -19.12 14.42
C HIS A 364 -42.34 -18.58 14.62
N ASN A 365 -42.20 -17.53 15.42
CA ASN A 365 -40.94 -16.87 15.79
C ASN A 365 -40.08 -16.33 14.63
N VAL A 366 -40.61 -15.36 13.88
CA VAL A 366 -39.75 -14.44 13.10
C VAL A 366 -39.65 -13.12 13.87
N HIS A 367 -38.51 -12.86 14.49
CA HIS A 367 -38.20 -11.54 15.05
C HIS A 367 -37.85 -10.58 13.91
N TRP A 368 -38.85 -9.85 13.39
CA TRP A 368 -38.58 -8.61 12.68
C TRP A 368 -38.16 -7.58 13.71
N CYS A 369 -36.89 -7.15 13.72
CA CYS A 369 -36.47 -6.00 14.52
C CYS A 369 -37.12 -4.75 13.93
N CYS A 370 -38.23 -4.31 14.51
CA CYS A 370 -38.87 -3.03 14.21
C CYS A 370 -39.05 -2.27 15.54
N ALA A 371 -38.28 -1.19 15.71
CA ALA A 371 -38.56 -0.18 16.73
C ALA A 371 -39.71 0.72 16.27
N ALA A 372 -40.62 1.01 17.20
CA ALA A 372 -41.97 1.53 16.98
C ALA A 372 -42.09 2.97 16.44
N ARG A 373 -43.26 3.29 15.85
CA ARG A 373 -44.14 4.38 16.34
C ARG A 373 -45.60 4.25 15.87
N ARG A 374 -46.49 4.57 16.82
CA ARG A 374 -47.96 4.70 16.83
C ARG A 374 -48.42 5.75 15.78
N ARG A 375 -49.63 5.80 15.21
CA ARG A 375 -51.00 5.42 15.58
C ARG A 375 -51.74 4.96 14.33
#